data_AF-A0A7C8NXD2-F1
#
_entry.id   AF-A0A7C8NXD2-F1
#
_cell.length_a   1.000
_cell.length_b   1.000
_cell.length_c   1.000
_cell.angle_alpha   90.00
_cell.angle_beta   90.00
_cell.angle_gamma   90.00
#
_symmetry.space_group_name_H-M   'P 1'
#
loop_
_entity.id
_entity.type
_entity.pdbx_description
1 polymer ?
#
loop_
_entity_poly.entity_id
_entity_poly.type
_entity_poly.pdbx_seq_one_letter_code
_entity_poly.pdbx_strand_id
1 'polypeptide(L)'
;MPRRNELVRAGSSELRQDCSLPEANLKLRNSNRTAQLEPGEQTFHASDMMPPPPSSLPYYDLGTFHRPITTKSSECQTWFDRGLIWSYGFNHQEAVKCFSSAISHDPTCPMAHWGLAHALGPNYNKPWNLFDPSDLTESLQRAYSAAKLAEEYVQLNGSRPVELALIGALRLRYQDSTRPNSFLKWNLDYADAMKSVYSRFKNDLDVATLYAEALMNLTPWQLWDLKTGLPSSKARTIEAKEALDTAIKNPLSSTHPGVLHMYIHLMEMSPQPELALDAADRLRDLIPDAGHLRHMPSHIDILVGDYRRAIASNTAAIIADEKYLTNAGLQNFYTLYRSHDYHSLIYAAMLAGKSAVALETATAMESSIPESLLRVQSPPMADWLESFLSVRAHILIRFGRWEEISNLKLPTDQSLYCVTTATMHYAKAIAAAATGRIKEAETEKGLFEESLTRVSGRRLTATNKSLNVLAVAKEMLLGELEYRKGNYKVAFEALRRAVELDDGLIYGEPWGWMVPTRHAYAALLLEQGQVERAAGLYRADLGFDKSVPRARQHPNNVWALHGYHECLRKMGREEEAGLVELQLRIARAVADVEVKASCFCRVDRCPRSVL
;
A
#
# COMPACT_ATOMS: atom_id res chain seq x y z
N MET A 1 -45.82 3.57 -42.26
CA MET A 1 -46.21 4.61 -43.25
C MET A 1 -47.50 5.25 -42.78
N PRO A 2 -47.75 6.57 -42.92
CA PRO A 2 -46.87 7.74 -43.17
C PRO A 2 -46.71 8.62 -41.91
N ARG A 3 -45.59 9.32 -41.68
CA ARG A 3 -45.16 10.68 -42.15
C ARG A 3 -46.06 11.81 -41.60
N ARG A 4 -45.61 12.88 -40.92
CA ARG A 4 -44.44 13.81 -40.94
C ARG A 4 -44.97 15.22 -41.32
N ASN A 5 -44.30 16.24 -40.77
CA ASN A 5 -44.22 17.66 -41.20
C ASN A 5 -45.34 18.59 -40.66
N GLU A 6 -45.13 19.86 -40.28
CA GLU A 6 -44.12 20.92 -40.59
C GLU A 6 -44.13 21.92 -39.39
N LEU A 7 -43.04 22.43 -38.80
CA LEU A 7 -42.06 23.45 -39.24
C LEU A 7 -42.64 24.78 -39.77
N VAL A 8 -42.60 25.84 -38.94
CA VAL A 8 -42.39 27.24 -39.36
C VAL A 8 -41.57 28.01 -38.30
N ARG A 9 -40.49 28.67 -38.76
CA ARG A 9 -39.55 29.62 -38.11
C ARG A 9 -40.23 31.03 -37.98
N ALA A 10 -39.79 32.08 -37.28
CA ALA A 10 -38.48 32.61 -36.85
C ALA A 10 -38.67 33.82 -35.89
N GLY A 11 -37.66 34.08 -35.04
CA GLY A 11 -37.17 35.41 -34.56
C GLY A 11 -38.03 36.16 -33.52
N SER A 12 -37.52 36.87 -32.51
CA SER A 12 -36.17 37.27 -32.07
C SER A 12 -36.28 38.06 -30.73
N SER A 13 -35.12 38.36 -30.10
CA SER A 13 -34.84 39.12 -28.84
C SER A 13 -34.76 38.25 -27.57
N GLU A 14 -33.55 37.89 -27.11
CA GLU A 14 -32.67 38.61 -26.15
C GLU A 14 -33.24 38.52 -24.71
N LEU A 15 -32.61 37.86 -23.72
CA LEU A 15 -31.28 38.08 -23.16
C LEU A 15 -30.72 36.79 -22.52
N ARG A 16 -29.47 36.43 -22.86
CA ARG A 16 -28.58 35.63 -22.02
C ARG A 16 -27.50 36.57 -21.49
N GLN A 17 -27.22 36.51 -20.19
CA GLN A 17 -26.03 37.13 -19.60
C GLN A 17 -24.99 36.04 -19.34
N ASP A 18 -23.84 36.24 -19.98
CA ASP A 18 -22.58 35.56 -19.77
C ASP A 18 -21.96 35.94 -18.42
N CYS A 19 -21.20 35.02 -17.83
CA CYS A 19 -20.07 35.38 -16.96
C CYS A 19 -18.90 34.45 -17.26
N SER A 20 -17.92 35.04 -17.94
CA SER A 20 -16.65 34.49 -18.39
C SER A 20 -15.65 34.33 -17.24
N LEU A 21 -14.90 33.22 -17.26
CA LEU A 21 -13.73 32.98 -16.42
C LEU A 21 -12.49 33.60 -17.09
N PRO A 22 -11.60 34.29 -16.35
CA PRO A 22 -10.44 34.94 -16.96
C PRO A 22 -9.27 33.98 -17.17
N GLU A 23 -8.75 33.95 -18.40
CA GLU A 23 -7.46 33.39 -18.77
C GLU A 23 -6.32 34.22 -18.14
N ALA A 24 -5.50 33.58 -17.30
CA ALA A 24 -4.26 34.18 -16.80
C ALA A 24 -3.08 33.77 -17.68
N ASN A 25 -2.53 34.75 -18.41
CA ASN A 25 -1.30 34.67 -19.18
C ASN A 25 -0.08 34.32 -18.30
N LEU A 26 0.46 33.11 -18.46
CA LEU A 26 1.76 32.73 -17.89
C LEU A 26 2.89 33.13 -18.86
N LYS A 27 3.43 34.35 -18.72
CA LYS A 27 4.69 34.73 -19.38
C LYS A 27 5.87 34.11 -18.63
N LEU A 28 6.41 33.01 -19.16
CA LEU A 28 7.74 32.49 -18.85
C LEU A 28 8.79 33.58 -19.12
N ARG A 29 9.38 34.14 -18.07
CA ARG A 29 10.66 34.87 -18.16
C ARG A 29 11.78 33.90 -17.80
N ASN A 30 12.46 33.41 -18.84
CA ASN A 30 13.80 32.85 -18.74
C ASN A 30 14.77 33.97 -18.35
N SER A 31 15.40 33.87 -17.20
CA SER A 31 16.66 34.56 -16.92
C SER A 31 17.69 33.57 -16.42
N ASN A 32 18.47 33.02 -17.37
CA ASN A 32 19.77 32.45 -17.09
C ASN A 32 20.69 33.56 -16.55
N ARG A 33 21.06 33.46 -15.27
CA ARG A 33 22.30 34.06 -14.77
C ARG A 33 23.04 33.01 -13.96
N THR A 34 24.02 32.41 -14.61
CA THR A 34 25.17 31.76 -13.98
C THR A 34 25.93 32.83 -13.18
N ALA A 35 25.87 32.74 -11.85
CA ALA A 35 26.79 33.42 -10.96
C ALA A 35 27.60 32.34 -10.24
N GLN A 36 28.88 32.24 -10.58
CA GLN A 36 29.87 31.51 -9.80
C GLN A 36 29.96 32.18 -8.42
N LEU A 37 29.76 31.41 -7.34
CA LEU A 37 30.01 31.84 -5.97
C LEU A 37 31.16 31.01 -5.42
N GLU A 38 32.29 31.67 -5.20
CA GLU A 38 33.44 31.22 -4.41
C GLU A 38 33.04 31.03 -2.92
N PRO A 39 33.67 30.10 -2.18
CA PRO A 39 33.26 29.77 -0.83
C PRO A 39 33.81 30.79 0.18
N GLY A 40 32.92 31.59 0.78
CA GLY A 40 33.20 32.39 1.97
C GLY A 40 32.48 31.80 3.18
N GLU A 41 33.22 31.49 4.25
CA GLU A 41 32.67 31.10 5.55
C GLU A 41 31.70 32.18 6.06
N GLN A 42 30.41 31.86 6.14
CA GLN A 42 29.41 32.66 6.86
C GLN A 42 28.91 31.88 8.07
N THR A 43 29.35 32.32 9.25
CA THR A 43 28.78 31.92 10.53
C THR A 43 27.37 32.50 10.66
N PHE A 44 26.34 31.66 10.65
CA PHE A 44 24.95 32.08 10.88
C PHE A 44 24.73 32.38 12.37
N HIS A 45 24.31 33.61 12.68
CA HIS A 45 23.86 34.00 14.01
C HIS A 45 22.39 33.61 14.24
N ALA A 46 22.04 33.24 15.47
CA ALA A 46 20.70 32.80 15.88
C ALA A 46 19.57 33.85 15.69
N SER A 47 19.87 35.07 15.26
CA SER A 47 18.91 36.16 15.05
C SER A 47 18.21 36.14 13.69
N ASP A 48 18.61 35.27 12.75
CA ASP A 48 18.04 35.20 11.40
C ASP A 48 17.00 34.08 11.21
N MET A 49 16.58 33.42 12.28
CA MET A 49 15.53 32.40 12.19
C MET A 49 14.15 33.06 12.20
N MET A 50 13.36 32.84 11.14
CA MET A 50 11.94 33.16 11.14
C MET A 50 11.27 32.61 12.40
N PRO A 51 10.36 33.37 13.05
CA PRO A 51 9.67 32.89 14.24
C PRO A 51 8.94 31.57 13.94
N PRO A 52 8.93 30.61 14.88
CA PRO A 52 8.30 29.32 14.65
C PRO A 52 6.80 29.47 14.38
N PRO A 53 6.21 28.64 13.51
CA PRO A 53 4.80 28.75 13.18
C PRO A 53 3.95 28.55 14.44
N PRO A 54 3.00 29.46 14.74
CA PRO A 54 2.10 29.29 15.85
C PRO A 54 1.12 28.15 15.56
N SER A 55 0.75 27.40 16.59
CA SER A 55 -0.14 26.24 16.52
C SER A 55 -1.56 26.63 16.11
N SER A 56 -1.92 27.91 16.23
CA SER A 56 -3.22 28.49 15.84
C SER A 56 -3.43 28.61 14.33
N LEU A 57 -2.38 28.47 13.50
CA LEU A 57 -2.57 28.45 12.05
C LEU A 57 -3.43 27.24 11.64
N PRO A 58 -4.28 27.38 10.62
CA PRO A 58 -5.02 26.25 10.06
C PRO A 58 -4.05 25.09 9.75
N TYR A 59 -4.40 23.91 10.25
CA TYR A 59 -3.61 22.70 10.10
C TYR A 59 -4.52 21.55 9.64
N TYR A 60 -3.95 20.35 9.52
CA TYR A 60 -4.69 19.13 9.29
C TYR A 60 -5.60 18.79 10.48
N ASP A 61 -6.74 18.17 10.20
CA ASP A 61 -7.62 17.55 11.17
C ASP A 61 -7.02 16.19 11.58
N LEU A 62 -6.34 16.21 12.72
CA LEU A 62 -5.72 15.04 13.33
C LEU A 62 -6.53 14.49 14.51
N GLY A 63 -7.80 14.85 14.63
CA GLY A 63 -8.63 14.45 15.75
C GLY A 63 -8.21 15.09 17.08
N THR A 64 -8.46 14.38 18.18
CA THR A 64 -8.35 14.92 19.57
C THR A 64 -7.27 14.23 20.41
N PHE A 65 -6.38 13.47 19.77
CA PHE A 65 -5.32 12.76 20.49
C PHE A 65 -4.41 13.73 21.26
N HIS A 66 -4.06 13.35 22.49
CA HIS A 66 -3.22 14.13 23.37
C HIS A 66 -2.33 13.23 24.22
N ARG A 67 -1.01 13.46 24.17
CA ARG A 67 -0.03 12.86 25.07
C ARG A 67 0.62 13.99 25.88
N PRO A 68 0.23 14.22 27.15
CA PRO A 68 0.87 15.25 27.95
C PRO A 68 2.36 14.98 28.00
N ILE A 69 3.20 16.02 27.97
CA ILE A 69 4.67 15.96 28.12
C ILE A 69 5.17 17.00 29.12
N THR A 70 6.38 16.81 29.65
CA THR A 70 7.03 17.80 30.52
C THR A 70 7.48 19.01 29.70
N THR A 71 6.61 20.02 29.61
CA THR A 71 6.88 21.35 29.05
C THR A 71 5.95 22.38 29.71
N LYS A 72 6.36 23.65 29.70
CA LYS A 72 5.50 24.79 30.09
C LYS A 72 4.88 25.50 28.88
N SER A 73 5.28 25.12 27.67
CA SER A 73 4.83 25.72 26.42
C SER A 73 3.65 24.94 25.85
N SER A 74 2.47 25.56 25.82
CA SER A 74 1.29 24.98 25.16
C SER A 74 1.50 24.76 23.66
N GLU A 75 2.31 25.64 23.04
CA GLU A 75 2.74 25.51 21.65
C GLU A 75 3.59 24.26 21.44
N CYS A 76 4.59 24.02 22.30
CA CYS A 76 5.40 22.80 22.27
C CYS A 76 4.53 21.56 22.44
N GLN A 77 3.61 21.56 23.41
CA GLN A 77 2.69 20.43 23.64
C GLN A 77 1.85 20.12 22.39
N THR A 78 1.27 21.15 21.78
CA THR A 78 0.41 20.98 20.59
C THR A 78 1.21 20.43 19.40
N TRP A 79 2.40 20.97 19.15
CA TRP A 79 3.26 20.47 18.06
C TRP A 79 3.81 19.07 18.34
N PHE A 80 4.06 18.72 19.60
CA PHE A 80 4.43 17.36 19.99
C PHE A 80 3.31 16.35 19.72
N ASP A 81 2.07 16.68 20.11
CA ASP A 81 0.92 15.82 19.87
C ASP A 81 0.72 15.56 18.36
N ARG A 82 0.81 16.62 17.54
CA ARG A 82 0.78 16.51 16.07
C ARG A 82 1.90 15.62 15.54
N GLY A 83 3.12 15.82 16.03
CA GLY A 83 4.29 15.03 15.62
C GLY A 83 4.12 13.54 15.93
N LEU A 84 3.58 13.21 17.11
CA LEU A 84 3.35 11.83 17.52
C LEU A 84 2.25 11.15 16.69
N ILE A 85 1.18 11.87 16.35
CA ILE A 85 0.14 11.35 15.44
C ILE A 85 0.73 11.06 14.06
N TRP A 86 1.56 11.96 13.51
CA TRP A 86 2.21 11.73 12.22
C TRP A 86 3.24 10.60 12.27
N SER A 87 3.93 10.41 13.40
CA SER A 87 4.76 9.23 13.63
C SER A 87 3.93 7.95 13.62
N TYR A 88 2.77 7.92 14.29
CA TYR A 88 1.85 6.79 14.18
C TYR A 88 1.33 6.60 12.76
N GLY A 89 1.00 7.67 12.05
CA GLY A 89 0.62 7.61 10.63
C GLY A 89 1.78 7.36 9.66
N PHE A 90 2.99 7.05 10.14
CA PHE A 90 4.18 6.78 9.33
C PHE A 90 4.57 7.89 8.34
N ASN A 91 4.06 9.11 8.52
CA ASN A 91 4.48 10.29 7.76
C ASN A 91 5.66 10.97 8.46
N HIS A 92 6.83 10.36 8.32
CA HIS A 92 8.07 10.78 8.98
C HIS A 92 8.45 12.23 8.71
N GLN A 93 8.28 12.70 7.48
CA GLN A 93 8.67 14.06 7.12
C GLN A 93 7.82 15.11 7.85
N GLU A 94 6.51 14.91 7.91
CA GLU A 94 5.62 15.81 8.63
C GLU A 94 5.79 15.69 10.15
N ALA A 95 6.04 14.49 10.67
CA ALA A 95 6.41 14.28 12.06
C ALA A 95 7.68 15.05 12.44
N VAL A 96 8.74 14.97 11.62
CA VAL A 96 10.00 15.71 11.82
C VAL A 96 9.77 17.23 11.82
N LYS A 97 8.92 17.77 10.93
CA LYS A 97 8.55 19.20 10.94
C LYS A 97 7.82 19.59 12.22
N CYS A 98 6.88 18.75 12.69
CA CYS A 98 6.14 18.99 13.92
C CYS A 98 7.06 18.98 15.15
N PHE A 99 7.94 17.99 15.29
CA PHE A 99 8.89 17.95 16.40
C PHE A 99 9.91 19.09 16.35
N SER A 100 10.36 19.48 15.15
CA SER A 100 11.24 20.67 14.99
C SER A 100 10.52 21.96 15.40
N SER A 101 9.23 22.07 15.10
CA SER A 101 8.38 23.19 15.54
C SER A 101 8.20 23.18 17.06
N ALA A 102 7.98 22.01 17.66
CA ALA A 102 7.92 21.85 19.12
C ALA A 102 9.23 22.30 19.80
N ILE A 103 10.39 21.86 19.27
CA ILE A 103 11.73 22.27 19.75
C ILE A 103 11.90 23.79 19.61
N SER A 104 11.38 24.41 18.55
CA SER A 104 11.51 25.86 18.38
C SER A 104 10.71 26.66 19.42
N HIS A 105 9.63 26.09 19.96
CA HIS A 105 8.80 26.70 21.02
C HIS A 105 9.26 26.36 22.44
N ASP A 106 9.97 25.25 22.63
CA ASP A 106 10.67 24.90 23.88
C ASP A 106 11.96 24.12 23.54
N PRO A 107 13.10 24.82 23.32
CA PRO A 107 14.35 24.19 22.89
C PRO A 107 14.92 23.18 23.88
N THR A 108 14.46 23.24 25.13
CA THR A 108 14.94 22.40 26.23
C THR A 108 13.95 21.31 26.61
N CYS A 109 12.87 21.12 25.82
CA CYS A 109 11.90 20.05 26.03
C CYS A 109 12.51 18.70 25.66
N PRO A 110 12.72 17.78 26.62
CA PRO A 110 13.37 16.49 26.34
C PRO A 110 12.56 15.64 25.35
N MET A 111 11.23 15.66 25.47
CA MET A 111 10.35 14.85 24.63
C MET A 111 10.25 15.35 23.20
N ALA A 112 10.40 16.65 22.94
CA ALA A 112 10.43 17.18 21.58
C ALA A 112 11.66 16.66 20.80
N HIS A 113 12.83 16.61 21.46
CA HIS A 113 14.04 16.00 20.93
C HIS A 113 13.93 14.48 20.78
N TRP A 114 13.32 13.79 21.74
CA TRP A 114 12.99 12.36 21.63
C TRP A 114 12.12 12.07 20.40
N GLY A 115 11.08 12.87 20.18
CA GLY A 115 10.16 12.73 19.05
C GLY A 115 10.86 12.92 17.71
N LEU A 116 11.72 13.94 17.61
CA LEU A 116 12.55 14.17 16.43
C LEU A 116 13.44 12.95 16.13
N ALA A 117 14.13 12.41 17.14
CA ALA A 117 14.96 11.23 16.98
C ALA A 117 14.14 9.99 16.59
N HIS A 118 12.95 9.81 17.16
CA HIS A 118 12.05 8.71 16.82
C HIS A 118 11.59 8.78 15.36
N ALA A 119 11.14 9.95 14.89
CA ALA A 119 10.63 10.17 13.53
C ALA A 119 11.69 10.09 12.42
N LEU A 120 12.98 10.25 12.76
CA LEU A 120 14.09 10.07 11.81
C LEU A 120 14.49 8.59 11.62
N GLY A 121 13.91 7.69 12.42
CA GLY A 121 14.25 6.27 12.44
C GLY A 121 13.53 5.43 11.38
N PRO A 122 13.82 4.12 11.36
CA PRO A 122 13.06 3.16 10.56
C PRO A 122 11.67 2.99 11.15
N ASN A 123 10.74 2.45 10.36
CA ASN A 123 9.50 1.87 10.87
C ASN A 123 9.24 0.52 10.19
N TYR A 124 8.05 -0.04 10.39
CA TYR A 124 7.65 -1.33 9.83
C TYR A 124 7.74 -1.36 8.29
N ASN A 125 7.38 -0.26 7.64
CA ASN A 125 7.31 -0.15 6.17
C ASN A 125 8.62 0.34 5.51
N LYS A 126 9.45 1.08 6.25
CA LYS A 126 10.77 1.59 5.84
C LYS A 126 11.85 1.11 6.82
N PRO A 127 12.23 -0.18 6.78
CA PRO A 127 13.39 -0.65 7.53
C PRO A 127 14.71 -0.04 7.02
N TRP A 128 15.77 -0.13 7.83
CA TRP A 128 17.08 0.48 7.56
C TRP A 128 17.69 0.15 6.20
N ASN A 129 17.41 -1.02 5.63
CA ASN A 129 17.92 -1.42 4.31
C ASN A 129 17.24 -0.68 3.14
N LEU A 130 16.16 0.06 3.39
CA LEU A 130 15.50 0.93 2.40
C LEU A 130 15.99 2.38 2.44
N PHE A 131 16.87 2.74 3.38
CA PHE A 131 17.53 4.04 3.37
C PHE A 131 18.73 3.98 2.41
N ASP A 132 18.75 4.86 1.41
CA ASP A 132 19.94 5.00 0.55
C ASP A 132 21.10 5.61 1.35
N PRO A 133 22.36 5.50 0.89
CA PRO A 133 23.52 5.91 1.67
C PRO A 133 23.49 7.37 2.17
N SER A 134 22.92 8.29 1.38
CA SER A 134 22.83 9.71 1.76
C SER A 134 21.79 9.90 2.86
N ASP A 135 20.55 9.43 2.61
CA ASP A 135 19.45 9.47 3.58
C ASP A 135 19.84 8.78 4.90
N LEU A 136 20.49 7.62 4.82
CA LEU A 136 20.93 6.88 6.00
C LEU A 136 21.91 7.68 6.86
N THR A 137 22.90 8.32 6.22
CA THR A 137 23.93 9.09 6.94
C THR A 137 23.32 10.31 7.62
N GLU A 138 22.49 11.06 6.89
CA GLU A 138 21.83 12.26 7.43
C GLU A 138 20.86 11.91 8.56
N SER A 139 19.96 10.94 8.32
CA SER A 139 18.97 10.49 9.30
C SER A 139 19.63 10.00 10.57
N LEU A 140 20.72 9.21 10.46
CA LEU A 140 21.42 8.67 11.62
C LEU A 140 22.12 9.77 12.44
N GLN A 141 22.84 10.68 11.79
CA GLN A 141 23.54 11.76 12.48
C GLN A 141 22.56 12.66 13.24
N ARG A 142 21.44 13.02 12.60
CA ARG A 142 20.39 13.85 13.20
C ARG A 142 19.67 13.11 14.33
N ALA A 143 19.31 11.85 14.13
CA ALA A 143 18.62 11.05 15.15
C ALA A 143 19.49 10.82 16.39
N TYR A 144 20.79 10.51 16.19
CA TYR A 144 21.76 10.38 17.28
C TYR A 144 21.88 11.68 18.08
N SER A 145 22.02 12.81 17.39
CA SER A 145 22.17 14.14 18.02
C SER A 145 20.93 14.51 18.83
N ALA A 146 19.73 14.35 18.26
CA ALA A 146 18.47 14.62 18.95
C ALA A 146 18.26 13.66 20.15
N ALA A 147 18.60 12.38 20.02
CA ALA A 147 18.50 11.44 21.13
C ALA A 147 19.44 11.83 22.29
N LYS A 148 20.65 12.30 21.98
CA LYS A 148 21.60 12.79 22.99
C LYS A 148 21.10 14.07 23.67
N LEU A 149 20.56 15.03 22.93
CA LEU A 149 19.95 16.23 23.51
C LEU A 149 18.75 15.91 24.41
N ALA A 150 17.92 14.94 24.03
CA ALA A 150 16.83 14.48 24.89
C ALA A 150 17.35 13.94 26.24
N GLU A 151 18.43 13.16 26.22
CA GLU A 151 19.12 12.65 27.41
C GLU A 151 19.75 13.78 28.25
N GLU A 152 20.39 14.76 27.62
CA GLU A 152 20.98 15.90 28.32
C GLU A 152 19.91 16.76 29.00
N TYR A 153 18.85 17.14 28.28
CA TYR A 153 17.79 17.99 28.82
C TYR A 153 16.95 17.32 29.89
N VAL A 154 16.72 16.00 29.82
CA VAL A 154 15.98 15.30 30.89
C VAL A 154 16.75 15.31 32.21
N GLN A 155 18.09 15.28 32.18
CA GLN A 155 18.91 15.40 33.38
C GLN A 155 18.92 16.81 33.95
N LEU A 156 18.87 17.83 33.08
CA LEU A 156 18.91 19.24 33.50
C LEU A 156 17.56 19.75 34.03
N ASN A 157 16.48 19.42 33.35
CA ASN A 157 15.15 20.00 33.60
C ASN A 157 14.21 19.07 34.38
N GLY A 158 14.56 17.78 34.44
CA GLY A 158 13.67 16.73 34.93
C GLY A 158 12.55 16.40 33.96
N SER A 159 11.98 15.22 34.12
CA SER A 159 10.82 14.73 33.37
C SER A 159 10.01 13.75 34.20
N ARG A 160 8.80 13.45 33.74
CA ARG A 160 8.00 12.34 34.29
C ARG A 160 8.75 11.00 34.13
N PRO A 161 8.59 10.05 35.07
CA PRO A 161 9.33 8.78 35.03
C PRO A 161 9.22 7.98 33.73
N VAL A 162 8.07 8.05 33.05
CA VAL A 162 7.85 7.37 31.75
C VAL A 162 8.67 8.00 30.62
N GLU A 163 8.81 9.33 30.61
CA GLU A 163 9.63 10.04 29.60
C GLU A 163 11.11 9.71 29.77
N LEU A 164 11.61 9.72 31.02
CA LEU A 164 12.99 9.31 31.32
C LEU A 164 13.27 7.89 30.80
N ALA A 165 12.33 6.97 31.00
CA ALA A 165 12.47 5.59 30.54
C ALA A 165 12.44 5.47 29.01
N LEU A 166 11.55 6.20 28.32
CA LEU A 166 11.47 6.24 26.87
C LEU A 166 12.73 6.86 26.22
N ILE A 167 13.26 7.92 26.81
CA ILE A 167 14.51 8.57 26.37
C ILE A 167 15.68 7.60 26.52
N GLY A 168 15.80 6.95 27.68
CA GLY A 168 16.85 5.94 27.91
C GLY A 168 16.77 4.78 26.92
N ALA A 169 15.57 4.29 26.59
CA ALA A 169 15.40 3.26 25.56
C ALA A 169 15.82 3.77 24.17
N LEU A 170 15.42 4.99 23.78
CA LEU A 170 15.73 5.52 22.45
C LEU A 170 17.24 5.70 22.20
N ARG A 171 18.05 5.95 23.24
CA ARG A 171 19.52 5.96 23.11
C ARG A 171 20.07 4.63 22.60
N LEU A 172 19.42 3.51 22.90
CA LEU A 172 19.83 2.18 22.40
C LEU A 172 19.45 1.93 20.93
N ARG A 173 18.50 2.71 20.38
CA ARG A 173 18.16 2.72 18.95
C ARG A 173 19.22 3.45 18.12
N TYR A 174 19.91 4.44 18.71
CA TYR A 174 20.95 5.25 18.08
C TYR A 174 22.21 5.30 18.95
N GLN A 175 22.99 4.23 18.91
CA GLN A 175 24.16 4.06 19.78
C GLN A 175 25.38 4.86 19.29
N ASP A 176 25.43 5.17 17.99
CA ASP A 176 26.47 5.97 17.34
C ASP A 176 25.84 6.87 16.25
N SER A 177 26.55 7.91 15.85
CA SER A 177 26.23 8.76 14.70
C SER A 177 26.61 8.14 13.34
N THR A 178 27.39 7.06 13.36
CA THR A 178 27.91 6.37 12.18
C THR A 178 27.26 5.00 12.00
N ARG A 179 27.19 4.56 10.75
CA ARG A 179 26.53 3.30 10.39
C ARG A 179 27.16 2.11 11.13
N PRO A 180 26.40 1.32 11.89
CA PRO A 180 26.90 0.12 12.54
C PRO A 180 27.12 -1.01 11.53
N ASN A 181 27.92 -2.00 11.94
CA ASN A 181 28.06 -3.26 11.20
C ASN A 181 26.74 -4.04 11.09
N SER A 182 25.85 -3.89 12.07
CA SER A 182 24.54 -4.55 12.08
C SER A 182 23.48 -3.71 12.79
N PHE A 183 22.52 -3.19 12.02
CA PHE A 183 21.33 -2.54 12.57
C PHE A 183 20.43 -3.50 13.35
N LEU A 184 20.49 -4.80 13.09
CA LEU A 184 19.71 -5.79 13.83
C LEU A 184 20.07 -5.76 15.32
N LYS A 185 21.35 -5.58 15.66
CA LYS A 185 21.77 -5.46 17.06
C LYS A 185 21.12 -4.25 17.74
N TRP A 186 21.14 -3.08 17.09
CA TRP A 186 20.52 -1.87 17.65
C TRP A 186 19.00 -2.01 17.80
N ASN A 187 18.34 -2.64 16.82
CA ASN A 187 16.90 -2.91 16.92
C ASN A 187 16.59 -3.86 18.08
N LEU A 188 17.41 -4.90 18.31
CA LEU A 188 17.27 -5.81 19.46
C LEU A 188 17.47 -5.08 20.79
N ASP A 189 18.57 -4.32 20.91
CA ASP A 189 18.87 -3.57 22.14
C ASP A 189 17.74 -2.57 22.47
N TYR A 190 17.19 -1.88 21.45
CA TYR A 190 16.05 -0.99 21.62
C TYR A 190 14.77 -1.74 22.04
N ALA A 191 14.47 -2.89 21.41
CA ALA A 191 13.30 -3.69 21.75
C ALA A 191 13.37 -4.24 23.18
N ASP A 192 14.55 -4.69 23.62
CA ASP A 192 14.78 -5.15 25.00
C ASP A 192 14.69 -4.01 26.02
N ALA A 193 15.17 -2.82 25.67
CA ALA A 193 14.97 -1.63 26.49
C ALA A 193 13.49 -1.28 26.61
N MET A 194 12.75 -1.28 25.50
CA MET A 194 11.31 -1.02 25.47
C MET A 194 10.51 -2.06 26.24
N LYS A 195 10.95 -3.32 26.30
CA LYS A 195 10.36 -4.34 27.18
C LYS A 195 10.44 -3.93 28.66
N SER A 196 11.57 -3.36 29.06
CA SER A 196 11.76 -2.84 30.43
C SER A 196 10.87 -1.62 30.70
N VAL A 197 10.71 -0.73 29.71
CA VAL A 197 9.78 0.40 29.80
C VAL A 197 8.33 -0.09 29.94
N TYR A 198 7.89 -0.99 29.06
CA TYR A 198 6.54 -1.55 29.09
C TYR A 198 6.23 -2.29 30.40
N SER A 199 7.20 -3.04 30.95
CA SER A 199 7.01 -3.73 32.23
C SER A 199 6.76 -2.75 33.39
N ARG A 200 7.34 -1.55 33.35
CA ARG A 200 7.16 -0.50 34.38
C ARG A 200 5.92 0.34 34.16
N PHE A 201 5.51 0.55 32.92
CA PHE A 201 4.42 1.46 32.53
C PHE A 201 3.34 0.74 31.71
N LYS A 202 2.97 -0.48 32.10
CA LYS A 202 2.14 -1.41 31.31
C LYS A 202 0.77 -0.85 30.92
N ASN A 203 0.23 0.10 31.69
CA ASN A 203 -1.07 0.72 31.45
C ASN A 203 -1.01 1.98 30.55
N ASP A 204 0.19 2.46 30.20
CA ASP A 204 0.38 3.56 29.25
C ASP A 204 0.28 3.01 27.83
N LEU A 205 -0.73 3.48 27.08
CA LEU A 205 -1.06 2.98 25.74
C LEU A 205 -0.02 3.37 24.69
N ASP A 206 0.63 4.53 24.84
CA ASP A 206 1.72 4.93 23.94
C ASP A 206 2.95 4.04 24.19
N VAL A 207 3.24 3.70 25.45
CA VAL A 207 4.33 2.75 25.78
C VAL A 207 4.04 1.38 25.20
N ALA A 208 2.81 0.87 25.32
CA ALA A 208 2.41 -0.39 24.72
C ALA A 208 2.56 -0.36 23.20
N THR A 209 2.15 0.73 22.56
CA THR A 209 2.30 0.96 21.11
C THR A 209 3.77 0.93 20.69
N LEU A 210 4.60 1.76 21.31
CA LEU A 210 6.03 1.90 20.97
C LEU A 210 6.79 0.59 21.23
N TYR A 211 6.40 -0.18 22.26
CA TYR A 211 6.98 -1.49 22.53
C TYR A 211 6.60 -2.50 21.44
N ALA A 212 5.32 -2.57 21.08
CA ALA A 212 4.86 -3.45 20.01
C ALA A 212 5.54 -3.11 18.67
N GLU A 213 5.62 -1.83 18.32
CA GLU A 213 6.32 -1.35 17.12
C GLU A 213 7.80 -1.75 17.14
N ALA A 214 8.50 -1.59 18.27
CA ALA A 214 9.90 -1.99 18.41
C ALA A 214 10.11 -3.50 18.18
N LEU A 215 9.18 -4.35 18.64
CA LEU A 215 9.22 -5.79 18.41
C LEU A 215 8.92 -6.14 16.94
N MET A 216 7.94 -5.46 16.32
CA MET A 216 7.58 -5.69 14.92
C MET A 216 8.72 -5.30 13.97
N ASN A 217 9.45 -4.23 14.28
CA ASN A 217 10.61 -3.75 13.52
C ASN A 217 11.84 -4.69 13.56
N LEU A 218 11.80 -5.77 14.35
CA LEU A 218 12.83 -6.83 14.31
C LEU A 218 12.72 -7.69 13.04
N THR A 219 11.50 -7.90 12.55
CA THR A 219 11.18 -8.78 11.42
C THR A 219 10.02 -8.20 10.61
N PRO A 220 10.20 -7.01 10.00
CA PRO A 220 9.16 -6.38 9.20
C PRO A 220 8.69 -7.32 8.08
N TRP A 221 7.38 -7.41 7.85
CA TRP A 221 6.73 -8.31 6.88
C TRP A 221 6.96 -9.80 7.11
N GLN A 222 7.44 -10.18 8.29
CA GLN A 222 7.79 -11.56 8.64
C GLN A 222 7.33 -11.91 10.06
N LEU A 223 6.22 -11.31 10.53
CA LEU A 223 5.68 -11.55 11.87
C LEU A 223 5.08 -12.97 12.01
N TRP A 224 4.49 -13.49 10.94
CA TRP A 224 3.88 -14.81 10.89
C TRP A 224 4.46 -15.63 9.74
N ASP A 225 4.64 -16.93 9.97
CA ASP A 225 4.95 -17.87 8.91
C ASP A 225 3.63 -18.25 8.22
N LEU A 226 3.47 -17.80 6.98
CA LEU A 226 2.20 -17.99 6.26
C LEU A 226 1.87 -19.47 6.02
N LYS A 227 2.87 -20.35 5.87
CA LYS A 227 2.64 -21.77 5.56
C LYS A 227 2.08 -22.52 6.76
N THR A 228 2.60 -22.23 7.95
CA THR A 228 2.23 -22.91 9.19
C THR A 228 1.14 -22.17 9.95
N GLY A 229 0.97 -20.86 9.71
CA GLY A 229 0.10 -19.98 10.49
C GLY A 229 0.64 -19.67 11.89
N LEU A 230 1.85 -20.11 12.22
CA LEU A 230 2.50 -19.86 13.50
C LEU A 230 3.32 -18.56 13.42
N PRO A 231 3.59 -17.90 14.56
CA PRO A 231 4.60 -16.85 14.63
C PRO A 231 5.92 -17.28 13.99
N SER A 232 6.54 -16.39 13.21
CA SER A 232 7.86 -16.66 12.65
C SER A 232 8.89 -16.87 13.76
N SER A 233 9.77 -17.86 13.60
CA SER A 233 10.74 -18.24 14.65
C SER A 233 11.76 -17.15 15.02
N LYS A 234 11.97 -16.18 14.13
CA LYS A 234 12.86 -15.02 14.35
C LYS A 234 12.12 -13.79 14.89
N ALA A 235 10.78 -13.83 14.90
CA ALA A 235 9.95 -12.71 15.30
C ALA A 235 9.58 -12.83 16.78
N ARG A 236 9.32 -11.69 17.42
CA ARG A 236 8.77 -11.61 18.80
C ARG A 236 7.28 -11.35 18.79
N THR A 237 6.58 -11.95 17.83
CA THR A 237 5.16 -11.71 17.52
C THR A 237 4.25 -12.02 18.70
N ILE A 238 4.50 -13.08 19.46
CA ILE A 238 3.70 -13.41 20.64
C ILE A 238 3.81 -12.32 21.71
N GLU A 239 5.02 -11.81 21.97
CA GLU A 239 5.21 -10.71 22.92
C GLU A 239 4.51 -9.42 22.46
N ALA A 240 4.59 -9.09 21.16
CA ALA A 240 3.88 -7.95 20.60
C ALA A 240 2.35 -8.12 20.71
N LYS A 241 1.86 -9.34 20.42
CA LYS A 241 0.43 -9.68 20.53
C LYS A 241 -0.06 -9.57 21.96
N GLU A 242 0.67 -10.09 22.95
CA GLU A 242 0.30 -9.99 24.35
C GLU A 242 0.23 -8.53 24.83
N ALA A 243 1.17 -7.69 24.37
CA ALA A 243 1.16 -6.26 24.68
C ALA A 243 -0.08 -5.56 24.10
N LEU A 244 -0.38 -5.79 22.82
CA LEU A 244 -1.51 -5.13 22.16
C LEU A 244 -2.87 -5.71 22.59
N ASP A 245 -3.00 -7.03 22.80
CA ASP A 245 -4.21 -7.66 23.36
C ASP A 245 -4.50 -7.12 24.77
N THR A 246 -3.47 -6.78 25.54
CA THR A 246 -3.65 -6.11 26.84
C THR A 246 -4.09 -4.67 26.64
N ALA A 247 -3.44 -3.92 25.75
CA ALA A 247 -3.77 -2.53 25.47
C ALA A 247 -5.21 -2.34 24.96
N ILE A 248 -5.68 -3.22 24.07
CA ILE A 248 -7.04 -3.17 23.48
C ILE A 248 -8.16 -3.37 24.50
N LYS A 249 -7.87 -4.01 25.64
CA LYS A 249 -8.85 -4.17 26.73
C LYS A 249 -9.05 -2.88 27.52
N ASN A 250 -8.15 -1.91 27.40
CA ASN A 250 -8.32 -0.60 28.02
C ASN A 250 -9.35 0.21 27.22
N PRO A 251 -10.44 0.71 27.83
CA PRO A 251 -11.45 1.50 27.12
C PRO A 251 -10.88 2.71 26.37
N LEU A 252 -9.79 3.32 26.86
CA LEU A 252 -9.14 4.46 26.20
C LEU A 252 -8.46 4.08 24.88
N SER A 253 -8.21 2.79 24.62
CA SER A 253 -7.61 2.34 23.37
C SER A 253 -8.56 2.53 22.18
N SER A 254 -9.86 2.70 22.40
CA SER A 254 -10.83 2.86 21.31
C SER A 254 -10.62 4.12 20.49
N THR A 255 -9.91 5.11 21.04
CA THR A 255 -9.55 6.36 20.36
C THR A 255 -8.03 6.56 20.32
N HIS A 256 -7.23 5.50 20.50
CA HIS A 256 -5.78 5.59 20.49
C HIS A 256 -5.21 5.13 19.13
N PRO A 257 -4.79 6.04 18.25
CA PRO A 257 -4.41 5.70 16.88
C PRO A 257 -3.26 4.70 16.82
N GLY A 258 -2.24 4.87 17.66
CA GLY A 258 -1.08 3.96 17.72
C GLY A 258 -1.43 2.49 18.02
N VAL A 259 -2.18 2.23 19.10
CA VAL A 259 -2.61 0.86 19.46
C VAL A 259 -3.43 0.22 18.35
N LEU A 260 -4.41 0.95 17.80
CA LEU A 260 -5.29 0.44 16.74
C LEU A 260 -4.49 0.11 15.47
N HIS A 261 -3.59 1.01 15.07
CA HIS A 261 -2.74 0.84 13.90
C HIS A 261 -1.79 -0.36 14.04
N MET A 262 -1.05 -0.45 15.15
CA MET A 262 -0.12 -1.57 15.36
C MET A 262 -0.84 -2.91 15.46
N TYR A 263 -2.07 -2.94 16.00
CA TYR A 263 -2.85 -4.17 16.04
C TYR A 263 -3.27 -4.65 14.66
N ILE A 264 -3.66 -3.74 13.77
CA ILE A 264 -4.01 -4.08 12.39
C ILE A 264 -2.79 -4.71 11.68
N HIS A 265 -1.63 -4.06 11.71
CA HIS A 265 -0.41 -4.59 11.10
C HIS A 265 0.04 -5.92 11.72
N LEU A 266 -0.10 -6.09 13.03
CA LEU A 266 0.22 -7.36 13.68
C LEU A 266 -0.69 -8.49 13.18
N MET A 267 -1.97 -8.21 12.97
CA MET A 267 -2.98 -9.23 12.70
C MET A 267 -3.19 -9.53 11.21
N GLU A 268 -2.79 -8.65 10.29
CA GLU A 268 -3.00 -8.82 8.84
C GLU A 268 -2.35 -10.11 8.27
N MET A 269 -1.18 -10.49 8.77
CA MET A 269 -0.49 -11.72 8.36
C MET A 269 -0.94 -12.96 9.16
N SER A 270 -1.74 -12.78 10.20
CA SER A 270 -2.09 -13.84 11.15
C SER A 270 -3.06 -14.86 10.53
N PRO A 271 -3.23 -16.05 11.14
CA PRO A 271 -4.27 -16.99 10.74
C PRO A 271 -5.69 -16.51 11.08
N GLN A 272 -5.85 -15.37 11.79
CA GLN A 272 -7.14 -14.85 12.29
C GLN A 272 -7.21 -13.32 12.17
N PRO A 273 -7.08 -12.74 10.96
CA PRO A 273 -7.11 -11.29 10.77
C PRO A 273 -8.43 -10.66 11.24
N GLU A 274 -9.54 -11.42 11.24
CA GLU A 274 -10.85 -10.98 11.72
C GLU A 274 -10.85 -10.50 13.18
N LEU A 275 -9.88 -10.90 14.01
CA LEU A 275 -9.76 -10.40 15.39
C LEU A 275 -9.46 -8.89 15.44
N ALA A 276 -8.94 -8.29 14.37
CA ALA A 276 -8.65 -6.86 14.28
C ALA A 276 -9.80 -6.02 13.67
N LEU A 277 -10.97 -6.61 13.38
CA LEU A 277 -12.09 -5.89 12.78
C LEU A 277 -12.58 -4.69 13.61
N ASP A 278 -12.74 -4.87 14.92
CA ASP A 278 -13.16 -3.78 15.82
C ASP A 278 -12.08 -2.68 15.90
N ALA A 279 -10.80 -3.05 15.84
CA ALA A 279 -9.72 -2.05 15.79
C ALA A 279 -9.73 -1.26 14.46
N ALA A 280 -9.93 -1.96 13.34
CA ALA A 280 -10.08 -1.36 12.02
C ALA A 280 -11.27 -0.40 11.96
N ASP A 281 -12.43 -0.80 12.48
CA ASP A 281 -13.62 0.05 12.49
C ASP A 281 -13.45 1.30 13.37
N ARG A 282 -12.76 1.20 14.50
CA ARG A 282 -12.48 2.35 15.37
C ARG A 282 -11.47 3.34 14.78
N LEU A 283 -10.53 2.87 13.95
CA LEU A 283 -9.49 3.73 13.38
C LEU A 283 -9.98 4.59 12.20
N ARG A 284 -10.99 4.11 11.46
CA ARG A 284 -11.38 4.56 10.12
C ARG A 284 -11.56 6.08 9.92
N ASP A 285 -12.09 6.75 10.92
CA ASP A 285 -12.33 8.21 10.89
C ASP A 285 -11.68 8.93 12.08
N LEU A 286 -10.81 8.23 12.83
CA LEU A 286 -10.22 8.74 14.06
C LEU A 286 -9.27 9.91 13.81
N ILE A 287 -8.48 9.83 12.73
CA ILE A 287 -7.49 10.83 12.32
C ILE A 287 -7.75 11.20 10.85
N PRO A 288 -8.72 12.09 10.56
CA PRO A 288 -9.30 12.26 9.22
C PRO A 288 -8.31 12.64 8.12
N ASP A 289 -7.29 13.45 8.42
CA ASP A 289 -6.32 13.94 7.44
C ASP A 289 -5.00 13.17 7.43
N ALA A 290 -4.89 12.06 8.18
CA ALA A 290 -3.74 11.15 8.08
C ALA A 290 -4.07 10.00 7.12
N GLY A 291 -3.76 10.17 5.82
CA GLY A 291 -4.10 9.21 4.76
C GLY A 291 -3.75 7.77 5.10
N HIS A 292 -2.51 7.51 5.53
CA HIS A 292 -2.11 6.16 5.94
C HIS A 292 -2.98 5.57 7.06
N LEU A 293 -3.27 6.31 8.15
CA LEU A 293 -4.15 5.80 9.22
C LEU A 293 -5.58 5.57 8.73
N ARG A 294 -6.07 6.40 7.82
CA ARG A 294 -7.39 6.27 7.19
C ARG A 294 -7.48 5.04 6.29
N HIS A 295 -6.38 4.69 5.64
CA HIS A 295 -6.23 3.50 4.82
C HIS A 295 -6.23 2.23 5.67
N MET A 296 -5.48 2.21 6.79
CA MET A 296 -5.16 0.99 7.55
C MET A 296 -6.30 -0.02 7.74
N PRO A 297 -7.55 0.39 8.05
CA PRO A 297 -8.67 -0.56 8.15
C PRO A 297 -8.83 -1.48 6.93
N SER A 298 -8.48 -0.98 5.75
CA SER A 298 -8.61 -1.72 4.49
C SER A 298 -7.74 -2.98 4.43
N HIS A 299 -6.65 -3.07 5.21
CA HIS A 299 -5.82 -4.27 5.29
C HIS A 299 -6.64 -5.45 5.82
N ILE A 300 -7.43 -5.22 6.87
CA ILE A 300 -8.33 -6.23 7.43
C ILE A 300 -9.53 -6.43 6.50
N ASP A 301 -10.13 -5.35 6.00
CA ASP A 301 -11.30 -5.43 5.12
C ASP A 301 -11.04 -6.32 3.89
N ILE A 302 -9.87 -6.17 3.23
CA ILE A 302 -9.48 -7.00 2.07
C ILE A 302 -9.34 -8.47 2.48
N LEU A 303 -8.68 -8.75 3.61
CA LEU A 303 -8.45 -10.12 4.08
C LEU A 303 -9.74 -10.83 4.49
N VAL A 304 -10.76 -10.12 4.99
CA VAL A 304 -12.07 -10.71 5.34
C VAL A 304 -13.08 -10.64 4.18
N GLY A 305 -12.71 -10.04 3.06
CA GLY A 305 -13.58 -9.92 1.88
C GLY A 305 -14.62 -8.80 1.93
N ASP A 306 -14.45 -7.80 2.81
CA ASP A 306 -15.28 -6.58 2.79
C ASP A 306 -14.69 -5.53 1.83
N TYR A 307 -14.71 -5.87 0.53
CA TYR A 307 -14.17 -4.98 -0.50
C TYR A 307 -14.89 -3.63 -0.58
N ARG A 308 -16.15 -3.54 -0.11
CA ARG A 308 -16.89 -2.27 -0.07
C ARG A 308 -16.28 -1.32 0.95
N ARG A 309 -15.98 -1.79 2.16
CA ARG A 309 -15.32 -0.99 3.19
C ARG A 309 -13.89 -0.65 2.80
N ALA A 310 -13.17 -1.60 2.20
CA ALA A 310 -11.84 -1.33 1.65
C ALA A 310 -11.85 -0.19 0.61
N ILE A 311 -12.80 -0.20 -0.33
CA ILE A 311 -12.98 0.88 -1.31
C ILE A 311 -13.26 2.22 -0.60
N ALA A 312 -14.16 2.24 0.39
CA ALA A 312 -14.53 3.45 1.10
C ALA A 312 -13.35 4.05 1.88
N SER A 313 -12.62 3.23 2.65
CA SER A 313 -11.45 3.67 3.42
C SER A 313 -10.36 4.25 2.53
N ASN A 314 -10.00 3.54 1.46
CA ASN A 314 -8.95 4.03 0.56
C ASN A 314 -9.37 5.29 -0.21
N THR A 315 -10.66 5.42 -0.56
CA THR A 315 -11.17 6.66 -1.16
C THR A 315 -11.02 7.85 -0.18
N ALA A 316 -11.35 7.65 1.09
CA ALA A 316 -11.18 8.68 2.12
C ALA A 316 -9.70 8.99 2.39
N ALA A 317 -8.83 7.98 2.34
CA ALA A 317 -7.39 8.13 2.49
C ALA A 317 -6.78 8.95 1.35
N ILE A 318 -7.15 8.67 0.10
CA ILE A 318 -6.74 9.44 -1.08
C ILE A 318 -7.16 10.92 -0.94
N ILE A 319 -8.37 11.21 -0.45
CA ILE A 319 -8.80 12.60 -0.21
C ILE A 319 -7.90 13.30 0.82
N ALA A 320 -7.54 12.63 1.92
CA ALA A 320 -6.60 13.15 2.91
C ALA A 320 -5.20 13.37 2.32
N ASP A 321 -4.74 12.44 1.49
CA ASP A 321 -3.44 12.51 0.83
C ASP A 321 -3.35 13.63 -0.22
N GLU A 322 -4.43 13.94 -0.94
CA GLU A 322 -4.48 15.09 -1.85
C GLU A 322 -4.41 16.42 -1.08
N LYS A 323 -5.00 16.49 0.12
CA LYS A 323 -4.82 17.64 1.02
C LYS A 323 -3.35 17.77 1.45
N TYR A 324 -2.70 16.67 1.83
CA TYR A 324 -1.27 16.67 2.15
C TYR A 324 -0.41 17.07 0.94
N LEU A 325 -0.68 16.52 -0.24
CA LEU A 325 0.04 16.85 -1.48
C LEU A 325 -0.02 18.35 -1.79
N THR A 326 -1.21 18.95 -1.65
CA THR A 326 -1.42 20.38 -1.90
C THR A 326 -0.53 21.26 -1.02
N ASN A 327 -0.28 20.84 0.22
CA ASN A 327 0.49 21.60 1.20
C ASN A 327 2.00 21.28 1.18
N ALA A 328 2.37 20.01 0.99
CA ALA A 328 3.74 19.52 1.12
C ALA A 328 4.47 19.34 -0.22
N GLY A 329 3.74 19.42 -1.34
CA GLY A 329 4.26 19.16 -2.67
C GLY A 329 4.49 17.67 -2.96
N LEU A 330 4.92 17.39 -4.19
CA LEU A 330 4.99 16.03 -4.75
C LEU A 330 6.29 15.27 -4.43
N GLN A 331 7.39 16.00 -4.29
CA GLN A 331 8.74 15.42 -4.19
C GLN A 331 9.08 15.03 -2.75
N ASN A 332 8.36 14.05 -2.22
CA ASN A 332 8.64 13.48 -0.90
C ASN A 332 8.49 11.95 -0.88
N PHE A 333 9.08 11.33 0.14
CA PHE A 333 8.97 9.89 0.36
C PHE A 333 7.53 9.44 0.64
N TYR A 334 6.71 10.32 1.23
CA TYR A 334 5.32 10.01 1.53
C TYR A 334 4.49 9.73 0.27
N THR A 335 4.93 10.17 -0.92
CA THR A 335 4.35 9.73 -2.21
C THR A 335 4.27 8.21 -2.36
N LEU A 336 5.19 7.43 -1.76
CA LEU A 336 5.08 5.97 -1.74
C LEU A 336 3.82 5.48 -1.02
N TYR A 337 3.48 6.09 0.12
CA TYR A 337 2.26 5.76 0.87
C TYR A 337 1.01 6.18 0.09
N ARG A 338 1.03 7.38 -0.52
CA ARG A 338 -0.08 7.82 -1.37
C ARG A 338 -0.33 6.86 -2.54
N SER A 339 0.73 6.43 -3.24
CA SER A 339 0.63 5.43 -4.30
C SER A 339 0.10 4.09 -3.81
N HIS A 340 0.43 3.71 -2.58
CA HIS A 340 -0.08 2.50 -1.94
C HIS A 340 -1.59 2.59 -1.65
N ASP A 341 -2.10 3.76 -1.24
CA ASP A 341 -3.54 3.99 -1.01
C ASP A 341 -4.34 3.87 -2.31
N TYR A 342 -3.82 4.46 -3.40
CA TYR A 342 -4.35 4.24 -4.75
C TYR A 342 -4.34 2.75 -5.14
N HIS A 343 -3.23 2.05 -4.91
CA HIS A 343 -3.07 0.64 -5.28
C HIS A 343 -4.05 -0.28 -4.51
N SER A 344 -4.23 -0.05 -3.21
CA SER A 344 -5.18 -0.81 -2.37
C SER A 344 -6.64 -0.59 -2.81
N LEU A 345 -7.01 0.65 -3.16
CA LEU A 345 -8.31 0.94 -3.77
C LEU A 345 -8.52 0.16 -5.08
N ILE A 346 -7.53 0.17 -5.97
CA ILE A 346 -7.60 -0.57 -7.24
C ILE A 346 -7.78 -2.05 -6.97
N TYR A 347 -7.02 -2.62 -6.04
CA TYR A 347 -7.08 -4.04 -5.72
C TYR A 347 -8.46 -4.45 -5.19
N ALA A 348 -9.00 -3.70 -4.23
CA ALA A 348 -10.36 -3.93 -3.72
C ALA A 348 -11.42 -3.76 -4.82
N ALA A 349 -11.30 -2.75 -5.68
CA ALA A 349 -12.19 -2.55 -6.82
C ALA A 349 -12.14 -3.71 -7.82
N MET A 350 -10.96 -4.25 -8.12
CA MET A 350 -10.80 -5.42 -8.97
C MET A 350 -11.50 -6.65 -8.41
N LEU A 351 -11.38 -6.92 -7.09
CA LEU A 351 -12.03 -8.07 -6.45
C LEU A 351 -13.54 -7.88 -6.24
N ALA A 352 -14.02 -6.64 -6.15
CA ALA A 352 -15.43 -6.29 -6.10
C ALA A 352 -16.12 -6.24 -7.49
N GLY A 353 -15.35 -6.38 -8.58
CA GLY A 353 -15.89 -6.22 -9.93
C GLY A 353 -16.28 -4.77 -10.28
N LYS A 354 -15.56 -3.79 -9.74
CA LYS A 354 -15.72 -2.35 -9.98
C LYS A 354 -14.70 -1.83 -10.99
N SER A 355 -14.93 -2.08 -12.28
CA SER A 355 -14.05 -1.67 -13.36
C SER A 355 -13.89 -0.15 -13.46
N ALA A 356 -14.96 0.62 -13.28
CA ALA A 356 -14.88 2.08 -13.42
C ALA A 356 -13.97 2.67 -12.33
N VAL A 357 -14.21 2.27 -11.08
CA VAL A 357 -13.40 2.70 -9.92
C VAL A 357 -11.93 2.33 -10.13
N ALA A 358 -11.62 1.10 -10.55
CA ALA A 358 -10.24 0.66 -10.76
C ALA A 358 -9.51 1.50 -11.84
N LEU A 359 -10.16 1.80 -12.97
CA LEU A 359 -9.58 2.54 -14.08
C LEU A 359 -9.41 4.04 -13.79
N GLU A 360 -10.41 4.65 -13.14
CA GLU A 360 -10.33 6.05 -12.68
C GLU A 360 -9.18 6.21 -11.68
N THR A 361 -9.12 5.30 -10.70
CA THR A 361 -8.07 5.31 -9.67
C THR A 361 -6.67 5.09 -10.26
N ALA A 362 -6.52 4.17 -11.22
CA ALA A 362 -5.25 3.99 -11.93
C ALA A 362 -4.81 5.24 -12.69
N THR A 363 -5.75 5.97 -13.29
CA THR A 363 -5.46 7.22 -13.99
C THR A 363 -4.99 8.31 -13.02
N ALA A 364 -5.62 8.42 -11.85
CA ALA A 364 -5.17 9.33 -10.79
C ALA A 364 -3.78 8.95 -10.25
N MET A 365 -3.56 7.66 -9.96
CA MET A 365 -2.28 7.15 -9.47
C MET A 365 -1.13 7.46 -10.42
N GLU A 366 -1.29 7.19 -11.72
CA GLU A 366 -0.25 7.47 -12.71
C GLU A 366 0.04 8.95 -12.88
N SER A 367 -1.00 9.79 -12.81
CA SER A 367 -0.84 11.24 -12.83
C SER A 367 -0.07 11.74 -11.59
N SER A 368 -0.16 11.04 -10.46
CA SER A 368 0.57 11.35 -9.23
C SER A 368 2.05 10.91 -9.23
N ILE A 369 2.49 10.17 -10.26
CA ILE A 369 3.87 9.68 -10.40
C ILE A 369 4.44 10.16 -11.75
N PRO A 370 4.75 11.45 -11.90
CA PRO A 370 5.34 11.97 -13.12
C PRO A 370 6.78 11.47 -13.29
N GLU A 371 7.25 11.47 -14.52
CA GLU A 371 8.61 11.03 -14.87
C GLU A 371 9.70 11.76 -14.07
N SER A 372 9.52 13.06 -13.81
CA SER A 372 10.47 13.86 -13.04
C SER A 372 10.71 13.28 -11.64
N LEU A 373 9.69 12.66 -11.04
CA LEU A 373 9.81 11.97 -9.76
C LEU A 373 10.62 10.67 -9.92
N LEU A 374 10.34 9.87 -10.94
CA LEU A 374 11.09 8.64 -11.21
C LEU A 374 12.57 8.88 -11.51
N ARG A 375 12.92 10.05 -12.07
CA ARG A 375 14.31 10.40 -12.36
C ARG A 375 15.14 10.78 -11.12
N VAL A 376 14.51 10.98 -9.96
CA VAL A 376 15.23 11.22 -8.69
C VAL A 376 16.06 9.98 -8.30
N GLN A 377 17.36 10.19 -8.11
CA GLN A 377 18.33 9.11 -7.83
C GLN A 377 18.60 8.88 -6.34
N SER A 378 18.43 9.90 -5.51
CA SER A 378 18.55 9.82 -4.05
C SER A 378 17.42 10.64 -3.42
N PRO A 379 16.48 9.98 -2.71
CA PRO A 379 16.30 8.53 -2.72
C PRO A 379 15.97 7.97 -4.14
N PRO A 380 16.25 6.69 -4.42
CA PRO A 380 16.08 6.10 -5.75
C PRO A 380 14.59 5.85 -6.08
N MET A 381 13.85 6.90 -6.42
CA MET A 381 12.38 6.87 -6.48
C MET A 381 11.83 5.86 -7.49
N ALA A 382 12.49 5.66 -8.63
CA ALA A 382 12.03 4.66 -9.58
C ALA A 382 12.18 3.21 -9.07
N ASP A 383 13.08 2.94 -8.12
CA ASP A 383 13.18 1.61 -7.52
C ASP A 383 11.94 1.25 -6.69
N TRP A 384 11.19 2.25 -6.22
CA TRP A 384 10.02 2.05 -5.36
C TRP A 384 8.69 2.33 -6.06
N LEU A 385 8.67 3.29 -6.99
CA LEU A 385 7.42 3.81 -7.54
C LEU A 385 7.07 3.28 -8.93
N GLU A 386 8.06 2.87 -9.72
CA GLU A 386 7.81 2.60 -11.15
C GLU A 386 6.83 1.46 -11.38
N SER A 387 6.82 0.45 -10.50
CA SER A 387 5.91 -0.69 -10.65
C SER A 387 4.43 -0.35 -10.42
N PHE A 388 4.09 0.76 -9.75
CA PHE A 388 2.68 1.20 -9.66
C PHE A 388 2.11 1.57 -11.03
N LEU A 389 2.96 2.03 -11.95
CA LEU A 389 2.55 2.39 -13.32
C LEU A 389 2.23 1.15 -14.19
N SER A 390 2.56 -0.06 -13.73
CA SER A 390 2.22 -1.30 -14.45
C SER A 390 0.81 -1.80 -14.15
N VAL A 391 0.15 -1.29 -13.10
CA VAL A 391 -1.12 -1.77 -12.56
C VAL A 391 -2.27 -1.75 -13.58
N ARG A 392 -2.31 -0.76 -14.51
CA ARG A 392 -3.36 -0.72 -15.55
C ARG A 392 -3.44 -2.00 -16.35
N ALA A 393 -2.31 -2.62 -16.67
CA ALA A 393 -2.28 -3.86 -17.44
C ALA A 393 -3.09 -4.98 -16.74
N HIS A 394 -2.96 -5.11 -15.42
CA HIS A 394 -3.72 -6.08 -14.63
C HIS A 394 -5.22 -5.76 -14.56
N ILE A 395 -5.59 -4.48 -14.44
CA ILE A 395 -6.98 -4.05 -14.49
C ILE A 395 -7.62 -4.48 -15.82
N LEU A 396 -6.96 -4.17 -16.94
CA LEU A 396 -7.49 -4.50 -18.27
C LEU A 396 -7.64 -6.02 -18.45
N ILE A 397 -6.69 -6.83 -17.95
CA ILE A 397 -6.79 -8.30 -17.99
C ILE A 397 -7.98 -8.79 -17.16
N ARG A 398 -8.11 -8.33 -15.91
CA ARG A 398 -9.20 -8.72 -14.99
C ARG A 398 -10.57 -8.47 -15.61
N PHE A 399 -10.73 -7.38 -16.35
CA PHE A 399 -12.00 -7.00 -16.98
C PHE A 399 -12.12 -7.42 -18.44
N GLY A 400 -11.16 -8.22 -18.96
CA GLY A 400 -11.22 -8.75 -20.33
C GLY A 400 -11.20 -7.67 -21.42
N ARG A 401 -10.56 -6.52 -21.16
CA ARG A 401 -10.49 -5.36 -22.07
C ARG A 401 -9.38 -5.55 -23.11
N TRP A 402 -9.49 -6.65 -23.87
CA TRP A 402 -8.44 -7.14 -24.79
C TRP A 402 -8.05 -6.13 -25.86
N GLU A 403 -9.03 -5.43 -26.44
CA GLU A 403 -8.78 -4.44 -27.48
C GLU A 403 -7.98 -3.25 -26.95
N GLU A 404 -8.24 -2.82 -25.72
CA GLU A 404 -7.48 -1.73 -25.11
C GLU A 404 -6.04 -2.14 -24.79
N ILE A 405 -5.83 -3.40 -24.36
CA ILE A 405 -4.49 -3.95 -24.18
C ILE A 405 -3.71 -3.95 -25.50
N SER A 406 -4.33 -4.39 -26.60
CA SER A 406 -3.71 -4.35 -27.93
C SER A 406 -3.31 -2.94 -28.33
N ASN A 407 -4.10 -1.93 -27.95
CA ASN A 407 -3.85 -0.52 -28.25
C ASN A 407 -2.95 0.22 -27.24
N LEU A 408 -2.52 -0.44 -26.15
CA LEU A 408 -1.60 0.18 -25.19
C LEU A 408 -0.29 0.60 -25.89
N LYS A 409 0.13 1.84 -25.68
CA LYS A 409 1.39 2.39 -26.18
C LYS A 409 2.49 2.18 -25.14
N LEU A 410 3.60 1.58 -25.55
CA LEU A 410 4.75 1.41 -24.66
C LEU A 410 5.36 2.78 -24.29
N PRO A 411 5.94 2.92 -23.09
CA PRO A 411 6.71 4.10 -22.73
C PRO A 411 7.88 4.33 -23.69
N THR A 412 8.23 5.60 -23.94
CA THR A 412 9.39 5.94 -24.77
C THR A 412 10.70 5.52 -24.09
N ASP A 413 10.86 5.80 -22.80
CA ASP A 413 12.03 5.40 -22.00
C ASP A 413 11.81 4.04 -21.33
N GLN A 414 11.90 2.97 -22.10
CA GLN A 414 11.68 1.60 -21.58
C GLN A 414 12.72 1.15 -20.55
N SER A 415 13.84 1.86 -20.41
CA SER A 415 14.84 1.59 -19.36
C SER A 415 14.37 2.14 -18.03
N LEU A 416 13.81 3.36 -18.02
CA LEU A 416 13.20 3.94 -16.82
C LEU A 416 11.96 3.14 -16.41
N TYR A 417 11.04 2.90 -17.35
CA TYR A 417 9.76 2.20 -17.16
C TYR A 417 9.87 0.69 -17.45
N CYS A 418 10.93 0.05 -16.96
CA CYS A 418 11.25 -1.33 -17.33
C CYS A 418 10.23 -2.36 -16.82
N VAL A 419 9.69 -2.21 -15.60
CA VAL A 419 8.67 -3.12 -15.06
C VAL A 419 7.35 -2.93 -15.80
N THR A 420 6.97 -1.68 -16.05
CA THR A 420 5.78 -1.31 -16.81
C THR A 420 5.83 -1.90 -18.22
N THR A 421 6.96 -1.72 -18.92
CA THR A 421 7.18 -2.26 -20.27
C THR A 421 7.02 -3.78 -20.30
N ALA A 422 7.66 -4.50 -19.36
CA ALA A 422 7.53 -5.95 -19.27
C ALA A 422 6.07 -6.37 -19.01
N THR A 423 5.40 -5.72 -18.05
CA THR A 423 4.00 -6.03 -17.72
C THR A 423 3.05 -5.77 -18.90
N MET A 424 3.33 -4.74 -19.72
CA MET A 424 2.55 -4.45 -20.92
C MET A 424 2.71 -5.52 -22.00
N HIS A 425 3.91 -6.02 -22.26
CA HIS A 425 4.12 -7.14 -23.17
C HIS A 425 3.45 -8.43 -22.66
N TYR A 426 3.54 -8.69 -21.35
CA TYR A 426 2.78 -9.76 -20.71
C TYR A 426 1.27 -9.63 -21.01
N ALA A 427 0.68 -8.46 -20.76
CA ALA A 427 -0.74 -8.25 -20.99
C ALA A 427 -1.12 -8.42 -22.47
N LYS A 428 -0.32 -7.87 -23.40
CA LYS A 428 -0.53 -8.01 -24.84
C LYS A 428 -0.49 -9.47 -25.27
N ALA A 429 0.43 -10.27 -24.74
CA ALA A 429 0.49 -11.70 -24.99
C ALA A 429 -0.78 -12.43 -24.49
N ILE A 430 -1.24 -12.13 -23.26
CA ILE A 430 -2.49 -12.68 -22.72
C ILE A 430 -3.69 -12.30 -23.59
N ALA A 431 -3.83 -11.03 -23.97
CA ALA A 431 -4.92 -10.55 -24.80
C ALA A 431 -4.92 -11.23 -26.19
N ALA A 432 -3.76 -11.35 -26.82
CA ALA A 432 -3.61 -12.06 -28.09
C ALA A 432 -3.94 -13.56 -27.95
N ALA A 433 -3.51 -14.22 -26.88
CA ALA A 433 -3.84 -15.62 -26.62
C ALA A 433 -5.35 -15.81 -26.41
N ALA A 434 -5.97 -15.01 -25.54
CA ALA A 434 -7.42 -15.07 -25.23
C ALA A 434 -8.29 -14.82 -26.47
N THR A 435 -7.82 -14.01 -27.42
CA THR A 435 -8.51 -13.71 -28.69
C THR A 435 -8.12 -14.65 -29.85
N GLY A 436 -7.26 -15.64 -29.61
CA GLY A 436 -6.85 -16.64 -30.60
C GLY A 436 -5.80 -16.16 -31.60
N ARG A 437 -5.19 -15.00 -31.40
CA ARG A 437 -4.09 -14.43 -32.20
C ARG A 437 -2.75 -15.03 -31.78
N ILE A 438 -2.59 -16.34 -31.94
CA ILE A 438 -1.45 -17.11 -31.40
C ILE A 438 -0.08 -16.56 -31.83
N LYS A 439 0.10 -16.21 -33.12
CA LYS A 439 1.38 -15.68 -33.61
C LYS A 439 1.76 -14.33 -32.97
N GLU A 440 0.77 -13.48 -32.72
CA GLU A 440 0.96 -12.21 -32.02
C GLU A 440 1.33 -12.48 -30.56
N ALA A 441 0.65 -13.43 -29.91
CA ALA A 441 0.95 -13.83 -28.54
C ALA A 441 2.37 -14.41 -28.39
N GLU A 442 2.84 -15.22 -29.34
CA GLU A 442 4.23 -15.72 -29.36
C GLU A 442 5.25 -14.58 -29.58
N THR A 443 4.89 -13.58 -30.37
CA THR A 443 5.72 -12.38 -30.59
C THR A 443 5.85 -11.57 -29.29
N GLU A 444 4.73 -11.26 -28.66
CA GLU A 444 4.67 -10.52 -27.39
C GLU A 444 5.32 -11.30 -26.24
N LYS A 445 5.25 -12.64 -26.25
CA LYS A 445 6.03 -13.49 -25.34
C LYS A 445 7.54 -13.24 -25.49
N GLY A 446 8.05 -13.22 -26.72
CA GLY A 446 9.47 -12.96 -26.99
C GLY A 446 9.89 -11.56 -26.52
N LEU A 447 9.06 -10.55 -26.78
CA LEU A 447 9.30 -9.17 -26.34
C LEU A 447 9.23 -9.03 -24.81
N PHE A 448 8.33 -9.76 -24.16
CA PHE A 448 8.30 -9.88 -22.71
C PHE A 448 9.63 -10.45 -22.18
N GLU A 449 10.08 -11.60 -22.71
CA GLU A 449 11.33 -12.24 -22.29
C GLU A 449 12.55 -11.33 -22.51
N GLU A 450 12.59 -10.58 -23.61
CA GLU A 450 13.63 -9.58 -23.88
C GLU A 450 13.58 -8.44 -22.86
N SER A 451 12.38 -7.92 -22.56
CA SER A 451 12.20 -6.80 -21.62
C SER A 451 12.66 -7.13 -20.20
N LEU A 452 12.58 -8.40 -19.77
CA LEU A 452 13.07 -8.84 -18.46
C LEU A 452 14.57 -8.56 -18.28
N THR A 453 15.36 -8.56 -19.37
CA THR A 453 16.80 -8.27 -19.31
C THR A 453 17.10 -6.81 -18.93
N ARG A 454 16.13 -5.90 -19.11
CA ARG A 454 16.23 -4.48 -18.75
C ARG A 454 15.79 -4.19 -17.31
N VAL A 455 15.07 -5.11 -16.67
CA VAL A 455 14.53 -4.89 -15.33
C VAL A 455 15.66 -4.96 -14.30
N SER A 456 15.94 -3.83 -13.65
CA SER A 456 16.94 -3.79 -12.58
C SER A 456 16.53 -4.67 -11.40
N GLY A 457 17.48 -5.43 -10.84
CA GLY A 457 17.28 -6.19 -9.60
C GLY A 457 17.01 -5.33 -8.36
N ARG A 458 17.10 -3.99 -8.48
CA ARG A 458 16.73 -3.05 -7.42
C ARG A 458 15.23 -2.71 -7.42
N ARG A 459 14.53 -2.83 -8.56
CA ARG A 459 13.09 -2.53 -8.68
C ARG A 459 12.26 -3.37 -7.71
N LEU A 460 11.34 -2.69 -7.02
CA LEU A 460 10.41 -3.28 -6.07
C LEU A 460 8.97 -3.21 -6.59
N THR A 461 8.21 -4.22 -6.21
CA THR A 461 6.74 -4.27 -6.33
C THR A 461 6.24 -4.66 -4.95
N ALA A 462 5.74 -3.68 -4.20
CA ALA A 462 5.52 -3.78 -2.76
C ALA A 462 6.76 -4.32 -2.03
N THR A 463 6.62 -5.39 -1.24
CA THR A 463 7.70 -6.02 -0.45
C THR A 463 8.61 -6.94 -1.29
N ASN A 464 8.33 -7.14 -2.58
CA ASN A 464 9.01 -8.10 -3.45
C ASN A 464 9.90 -7.41 -4.48
N LYS A 465 10.92 -8.11 -4.96
CA LYS A 465 11.61 -7.72 -6.19
C LYS A 465 10.66 -7.84 -7.37
N SER A 466 10.61 -6.84 -8.25
CA SER A 466 9.72 -6.88 -9.43
C SER A 466 10.00 -8.07 -10.33
N LEU A 467 11.25 -8.53 -10.41
CA LEU A 467 11.61 -9.77 -11.13
C LEU A 467 10.91 -11.03 -10.59
N ASN A 468 10.65 -11.11 -9.28
CA ASN A 468 9.92 -12.25 -8.70
C ASN A 468 8.44 -12.21 -9.09
N VAL A 469 7.84 -11.01 -9.11
CA VAL A 469 6.45 -10.81 -9.56
C VAL A 469 6.33 -11.11 -11.05
N LEU A 470 7.29 -10.66 -11.87
CA LEU A 470 7.32 -10.95 -13.31
C LEU A 470 7.58 -12.44 -13.62
N ALA A 471 8.15 -13.21 -12.69
CA ALA A 471 8.21 -14.66 -12.83
C ALA A 471 6.83 -15.31 -12.79
N VAL A 472 5.88 -14.77 -12.00
CA VAL A 472 4.47 -15.17 -12.03
C VAL A 472 3.87 -14.85 -13.41
N ALA A 473 4.11 -13.63 -13.92
CA ALA A 473 3.66 -13.20 -15.24
C ALA A 473 4.14 -14.14 -16.36
N LYS A 474 5.41 -14.58 -16.30
CA LYS A 474 6.01 -15.50 -17.26
C LYS A 474 5.25 -16.82 -17.35
N GLU A 475 4.93 -17.42 -16.20
CA GLU A 475 4.25 -18.71 -16.14
C GLU A 475 2.75 -18.59 -16.48
N MET A 476 2.11 -17.49 -16.08
CA MET A 476 0.74 -17.17 -16.51
C MET A 476 0.65 -17.05 -18.04
N LEU A 477 1.56 -16.28 -18.63
CA LEU A 477 1.66 -16.11 -20.08
C LEU A 477 1.84 -17.44 -20.79
N LEU A 478 2.85 -18.22 -20.37
CA LEU A 478 3.13 -19.53 -20.95
C LEU A 478 1.91 -20.44 -20.86
N GLY A 479 1.28 -20.50 -19.68
CA GLY A 479 0.10 -21.31 -19.42
C GLY A 479 -1.06 -21.00 -20.35
N GLU A 480 -1.44 -19.73 -20.45
CA GLU A 480 -2.59 -19.31 -21.26
C GLU A 480 -2.32 -19.42 -22.77
N LEU A 481 -1.10 -19.11 -23.22
CA LEU A 481 -0.69 -19.28 -24.61
C LEU A 481 -0.71 -20.74 -25.03
N GLU A 482 -0.06 -21.62 -24.27
CA GLU A 482 -0.01 -23.05 -24.57
C GLU A 482 -1.39 -23.70 -24.49
N TYR A 483 -2.26 -23.23 -23.58
CA TYR A 483 -3.65 -23.66 -23.54
C TYR A 483 -4.36 -23.36 -24.87
N ARG A 484 -4.15 -22.16 -25.41
CA ARG A 484 -4.76 -21.73 -26.68
C ARG A 484 -4.16 -22.40 -27.91
N LYS A 485 -2.93 -22.92 -27.80
CA LYS A 485 -2.30 -23.80 -28.79
C LYS A 485 -2.79 -25.25 -28.72
N GLY A 486 -3.56 -25.62 -27.69
CA GLY A 486 -4.02 -27.00 -27.47
C GLY A 486 -3.03 -27.87 -26.69
N ASN A 487 -1.92 -27.30 -26.20
CA ASN A 487 -0.88 -27.99 -25.46
C ASN A 487 -1.23 -28.08 -23.97
N TYR A 488 -2.38 -28.68 -23.66
CA TYR A 488 -3.01 -28.60 -22.33
C TYR A 488 -2.15 -29.10 -21.17
N LYS A 489 -1.31 -30.11 -21.40
CA LYS A 489 -0.39 -30.60 -20.37
C LYS A 489 0.59 -29.51 -19.93
N VAL A 490 1.29 -28.90 -20.90
CA VAL A 490 2.24 -27.81 -20.67
C VAL A 490 1.53 -26.60 -20.06
N ALA A 491 0.35 -26.28 -20.58
CA ALA A 491 -0.47 -25.18 -20.09
C ALA A 491 -0.79 -25.30 -18.60
N PHE A 492 -1.30 -26.46 -18.17
CA PHE A 492 -1.69 -26.67 -16.78
C PHE A 492 -0.50 -26.91 -15.83
N GLU A 493 0.67 -27.32 -16.35
CA GLU A 493 1.93 -27.33 -15.59
C GLU A 493 2.39 -25.89 -15.31
N ALA A 494 2.41 -25.02 -16.33
CA ALA A 494 2.79 -23.61 -16.19
C ALA A 494 1.81 -22.83 -15.28
N LEU A 495 0.50 -23.00 -15.44
CA LEU A 495 -0.49 -22.34 -14.57
C LEU A 495 -0.36 -22.77 -13.10
N ARG A 496 -0.04 -24.03 -12.84
CA ARG A 496 0.25 -24.50 -11.47
C ARG A 496 1.53 -23.88 -10.94
N ARG A 497 2.56 -23.76 -11.79
CA ARG A 497 3.81 -23.09 -11.42
C ARG A 497 3.60 -21.61 -11.11
N ALA A 498 2.72 -20.92 -11.85
CA ALA A 498 2.33 -19.55 -11.54
C ALA A 498 1.72 -19.43 -10.14
N VAL A 499 0.83 -20.35 -9.75
CA VAL A 499 0.25 -20.42 -8.40
C VAL A 499 1.32 -20.62 -7.33
N GLU A 500 2.27 -21.54 -7.56
CA GLU A 500 3.38 -21.79 -6.61
C GLU A 500 4.27 -20.55 -6.42
N LEU A 501 4.56 -19.82 -7.50
CA LEU A 501 5.36 -18.60 -7.46
C LEU A 501 4.63 -17.46 -6.74
N ASP A 502 3.33 -17.28 -7.03
CA ASP A 502 2.45 -16.29 -6.41
C ASP A 502 2.33 -16.51 -4.88
N ASP A 503 2.02 -17.75 -4.47
CA ASP A 503 1.99 -18.14 -3.05
C ASP A 503 3.34 -17.99 -2.36
N GLY A 504 4.43 -18.12 -3.13
CA GLY A 504 5.81 -18.01 -2.66
C GLY A 504 6.34 -16.57 -2.54
N LEU A 505 5.61 -15.57 -3.03
CA LEU A 505 5.99 -14.17 -2.84
C LEU A 505 6.01 -13.81 -1.35
N ILE A 506 6.84 -12.84 -0.96
CA ILE A 506 6.75 -12.23 0.39
C ILE A 506 5.37 -11.58 0.51
N TYR A 507 4.74 -11.72 1.66
CA TYR A 507 3.48 -11.03 1.93
C TYR A 507 3.65 -9.52 1.78
N GLY A 508 2.64 -8.86 1.25
CA GLY A 508 2.50 -7.42 1.25
C GLY A 508 1.05 -7.08 0.92
N GLU A 509 0.68 -5.85 1.23
CA GLU A 509 -0.66 -5.33 1.04
C GLU A 509 -0.70 -4.21 -0.03
N PRO A 510 -1.71 -4.25 -0.91
CA PRO A 510 -2.22 -5.52 -1.43
C PRO A 510 -1.06 -6.39 -1.99
N TRP A 511 -1.32 -7.67 -2.25
CA TRP A 511 -0.30 -8.58 -2.77
C TRP A 511 0.40 -8.05 -4.02
N GLY A 512 1.68 -8.36 -4.17
CA GLY A 512 2.48 -7.88 -5.31
C GLY A 512 1.96 -8.36 -6.68
N TRP A 513 1.21 -9.47 -6.71
CA TRP A 513 0.48 -9.94 -7.90
C TRP A 513 -1.02 -9.63 -7.77
N MET A 514 -1.59 -8.97 -8.78
CA MET A 514 -2.90 -8.32 -8.64
C MET A 514 -4.12 -9.21 -8.94
N VAL A 515 -3.97 -10.24 -9.77
CA VAL A 515 -5.10 -11.07 -10.22
C VAL A 515 -4.86 -12.50 -9.75
N PRO A 516 -5.62 -13.04 -8.78
CA PRO A 516 -5.35 -14.37 -8.23
C PRO A 516 -5.12 -15.42 -9.34
N THR A 517 -3.90 -15.99 -9.37
CA THR A 517 -3.46 -16.91 -10.44
C THR A 517 -4.39 -18.12 -10.59
N ARG A 518 -4.95 -18.58 -9.46
CA ARG A 518 -5.98 -19.64 -9.39
C ARG A 518 -7.20 -19.37 -10.26
N HIS A 519 -7.58 -18.10 -10.49
CA HIS A 519 -8.76 -17.77 -11.28
C HIS A 519 -8.64 -18.20 -12.75
N ALA A 520 -7.49 -17.94 -13.38
CA ALA A 520 -7.24 -18.37 -14.76
C ALA A 520 -7.12 -19.89 -14.81
N TYR A 521 -6.39 -20.49 -13.86
CA TYR A 521 -6.23 -21.94 -13.81
C TYR A 521 -7.57 -22.67 -13.67
N ALA A 522 -8.41 -22.26 -12.72
CA ALA A 522 -9.72 -22.85 -12.50
C ALA A 522 -10.68 -22.60 -13.68
N ALA A 523 -10.69 -21.40 -14.27
CA ALA A 523 -11.54 -21.10 -15.42
C ALA A 523 -11.21 -21.99 -16.63
N LEU A 524 -9.93 -22.21 -16.92
CA LEU A 524 -9.50 -23.05 -18.03
C LEU A 524 -9.69 -24.55 -17.76
N LEU A 525 -9.59 -24.99 -16.51
CA LEU A 525 -10.02 -26.34 -16.12
C LEU A 525 -11.53 -26.54 -16.36
N LEU A 526 -12.34 -25.54 -15.99
CA LEU A 526 -13.78 -25.58 -16.17
C LEU A 526 -14.18 -25.57 -17.67
N GLU A 527 -13.45 -24.83 -18.50
CA GLU A 527 -13.58 -24.87 -19.97
C GLU A 527 -13.31 -26.28 -20.54
N GLN A 528 -12.43 -27.06 -19.91
CA GLN A 528 -12.15 -28.47 -20.25
C GLN A 528 -13.09 -29.47 -19.55
N GLY A 529 -14.13 -29.00 -18.86
CA GLY A 529 -15.06 -29.87 -18.13
C GLY A 529 -14.48 -30.54 -16.88
N GLN A 530 -13.31 -30.10 -16.40
CA GLN A 530 -12.69 -30.63 -15.17
C GLN A 530 -13.27 -29.92 -13.94
N VAL A 531 -14.58 -30.12 -13.73
CA VAL A 531 -15.40 -29.36 -12.77
C VAL A 531 -14.91 -29.53 -11.33
N GLU A 532 -14.64 -30.75 -10.89
CA GLU A 532 -14.22 -31.04 -9.50
C GLU A 532 -12.87 -30.38 -9.17
N ARG A 533 -11.94 -30.38 -10.13
CA ARG A 533 -10.63 -29.75 -9.96
C ARG A 533 -10.74 -28.22 -9.91
N ALA A 534 -11.58 -27.63 -10.77
CA ALA A 534 -11.86 -26.20 -10.73
C ALA A 534 -12.53 -25.82 -9.40
N ALA A 535 -13.50 -26.61 -8.93
CA ALA A 535 -14.17 -26.40 -7.66
C ALA A 535 -13.19 -26.37 -6.48
N GLY A 536 -12.21 -27.29 -6.44
CA GLY A 536 -11.18 -27.32 -5.40
C GLY A 536 -10.32 -26.04 -5.37
N LEU A 537 -9.96 -25.49 -6.53
CA LEU A 537 -9.19 -24.24 -6.60
C LEU A 537 -9.99 -23.03 -6.12
N TYR A 538 -11.27 -22.90 -6.52
CA TYR A 538 -12.11 -21.80 -6.02
C TYR A 538 -12.42 -21.96 -4.53
N ARG A 539 -12.61 -23.19 -4.04
CA ARG A 539 -12.83 -23.47 -2.62
C ARG A 539 -11.63 -23.04 -1.77
N ALA A 540 -10.42 -23.34 -2.24
CA ALA A 540 -9.17 -22.91 -1.63
C ALA A 540 -9.03 -21.37 -1.66
N ASP A 541 -9.23 -20.76 -2.84
CA ASP A 541 -9.14 -19.31 -3.01
C ASP A 541 -10.12 -18.55 -2.11
N LEU A 542 -11.38 -19.01 -1.99
CA LEU A 542 -12.39 -18.39 -1.13
C LEU A 542 -12.19 -18.65 0.37
N GLY A 543 -11.24 -19.50 0.76
CA GLY A 543 -11.01 -19.87 2.16
C GLY A 543 -12.06 -20.82 2.75
N PHE A 544 -12.79 -21.57 1.92
CA PHE A 544 -13.72 -22.61 2.39
C PHE A 544 -13.03 -23.92 2.79
N ASP A 545 -11.72 -24.00 2.59
CA ASP A 545 -10.85 -24.99 3.21
C ASP A 545 -9.51 -24.35 3.64
N LYS A 546 -8.64 -25.17 4.24
CA LYS A 546 -7.36 -24.73 4.81
C LYS A 546 -6.16 -25.12 3.94
N SER A 547 -6.37 -25.41 2.65
CA SER A 547 -5.29 -25.84 1.75
C SER A 547 -4.33 -24.71 1.39
N VAL A 548 -4.75 -23.45 1.54
CA VAL A 548 -3.93 -22.27 1.34
C VAL A 548 -3.88 -21.42 2.61
N PRO A 549 -2.74 -20.75 2.88
CA PRO A 549 -2.61 -19.81 3.99
C PRO A 549 -3.75 -18.79 4.07
N ARG A 550 -4.12 -18.36 5.27
CA ARG A 550 -5.18 -17.36 5.49
C ARG A 550 -4.95 -16.07 4.71
N ALA A 551 -3.69 -15.61 4.66
CA ALA A 551 -3.23 -14.45 3.92
C ALA A 551 -3.09 -14.69 2.40
N ARG A 552 -3.62 -15.79 1.87
CA ARG A 552 -3.71 -16.11 0.43
C ARG A 552 -5.14 -16.49 0.01
N GLN A 553 -6.09 -16.24 0.90
CA GLN A 553 -7.50 -16.43 0.67
C GLN A 553 -8.12 -15.08 0.30
N HIS A 554 -9.12 -15.12 -0.57
CA HIS A 554 -9.90 -13.99 -1.04
C HIS A 554 -11.40 -14.24 -0.74
N PRO A 555 -11.82 -14.21 0.53
CA PRO A 555 -13.24 -14.36 0.88
C PRO A 555 -14.10 -13.36 0.12
N ASN A 556 -15.34 -13.74 -0.21
CA ASN A 556 -16.31 -12.88 -0.92
C ASN A 556 -15.86 -12.32 -2.29
N ASN A 557 -14.75 -12.80 -2.86
CA ASN A 557 -14.27 -12.40 -4.17
C ASN A 557 -15.31 -12.79 -5.24
N VAL A 558 -15.89 -11.79 -5.92
CA VAL A 558 -17.05 -12.00 -6.80
C VAL A 558 -16.76 -12.99 -7.92
N TRP A 559 -15.51 -13.04 -8.37
CA TRP A 559 -15.07 -13.87 -9.48
C TRP A 559 -14.92 -15.34 -9.08
N ALA A 560 -14.31 -15.61 -7.92
CA ALA A 560 -14.18 -16.96 -7.39
C ALA A 560 -15.52 -17.50 -6.89
N LEU A 561 -16.36 -16.66 -6.25
CA LEU A 561 -17.73 -17.01 -5.87
C LEU A 561 -18.54 -17.47 -7.09
N HIS A 562 -18.45 -16.72 -8.19
CA HIS A 562 -19.13 -17.08 -9.44
C HIS A 562 -18.65 -18.43 -9.98
N GLY A 563 -17.33 -18.63 -10.09
CA GLY A 563 -16.76 -19.88 -10.58
C GLY A 563 -17.08 -21.08 -9.69
N TYR A 564 -17.03 -20.91 -8.37
CA TYR A 564 -17.36 -21.97 -7.42
C TYR A 564 -18.84 -22.35 -7.49
N HIS A 565 -19.73 -21.35 -7.50
CA HIS A 565 -21.16 -21.57 -7.68
C HIS A 565 -21.46 -22.34 -8.97
N GLU A 566 -20.86 -21.94 -10.10
CA GLU A 566 -21.01 -22.67 -11.37
C GLU A 566 -20.57 -24.14 -11.24
N CYS A 567 -19.43 -24.40 -10.59
CA CYS A 567 -18.96 -25.76 -10.37
C CYS A 567 -19.93 -26.58 -9.51
N LEU A 568 -20.43 -26.01 -8.41
CA LEU A 568 -21.37 -26.68 -7.52
C LEU A 568 -22.68 -27.05 -8.24
N ARG A 569 -23.21 -26.15 -9.06
CA ARG A 569 -24.39 -26.42 -9.90
C ARG A 569 -24.13 -27.55 -10.90
N LYS A 570 -22.97 -27.55 -11.58
CA LYS A 570 -22.60 -28.61 -12.54
C LYS A 570 -22.42 -29.98 -11.88
N MET A 571 -21.99 -30.02 -10.61
CA MET A 571 -21.85 -31.25 -9.82
C MET A 571 -23.16 -31.69 -9.13
N GLY A 572 -24.26 -30.91 -9.25
CA GLY A 572 -25.52 -31.21 -8.55
C GLY A 572 -25.48 -31.00 -7.03
N ARG A 573 -24.53 -30.21 -6.52
CA ARG A 573 -24.38 -29.89 -5.09
C ARG A 573 -25.25 -28.70 -4.69
N GLU A 574 -26.56 -28.89 -4.78
CA GLU A 574 -27.58 -27.83 -4.70
C GLU A 574 -27.58 -27.06 -3.37
N GLU A 575 -27.45 -27.74 -2.23
CA GLU A 575 -27.43 -27.08 -0.91
C GLU A 575 -26.21 -26.16 -0.74
N GLU A 576 -25.02 -26.64 -1.13
CA GLU A 576 -23.80 -25.85 -1.10
C GLU A 576 -23.86 -24.68 -2.09
N ALA A 577 -24.42 -24.92 -3.28
CA ALA A 577 -24.64 -23.86 -4.25
C ALA A 577 -25.54 -22.76 -3.67
N GLY A 578 -26.61 -23.11 -2.96
CA GLY A 578 -27.51 -22.15 -2.31
C GLY A 578 -26.80 -21.26 -1.27
N LEU A 579 -25.88 -21.81 -0.49
CA LEU A 579 -25.08 -21.04 0.48
C LEU A 579 -24.15 -20.03 -0.23
N VAL A 580 -23.49 -20.45 -1.32
CA VAL A 580 -22.60 -19.60 -2.11
C VAL A 580 -23.38 -18.56 -2.92
N GLU A 581 -24.57 -18.91 -3.40
CA GLU A 581 -25.43 -18.03 -4.20
C GLU A 581 -25.82 -16.76 -3.43
N LEU A 582 -26.11 -16.87 -2.13
CA LEU A 582 -26.42 -15.70 -1.30
C LEU A 582 -25.24 -14.71 -1.26
N GLN A 583 -24.03 -15.21 -1.00
CA GLN A 583 -22.80 -14.39 -0.99
C GLN A 583 -22.55 -13.78 -2.38
N LEU A 584 -22.69 -14.59 -3.43
CA LEU A 584 -22.51 -14.17 -4.82
C LEU A 584 -23.50 -13.08 -5.23
N ARG A 585 -24.77 -13.18 -4.82
CA ARG A 585 -25.78 -12.14 -5.10
C ARG A 585 -25.41 -10.80 -4.48
N ILE A 586 -24.91 -10.80 -3.24
CA ILE A 586 -24.45 -9.58 -2.55
C ILE A 586 -23.23 -9.00 -3.27
N ALA A 587 -22.23 -9.84 -3.57
CA ALA A 587 -21.02 -9.40 -4.27
C ALA A 587 -21.33 -8.83 -5.67
N ARG A 588 -22.21 -9.50 -6.43
CA ARG A 588 -22.65 -9.03 -7.76
C ARG A 588 -23.46 -7.75 -7.72
N ALA A 589 -24.23 -7.49 -6.66
CA ALA A 589 -24.99 -6.24 -6.54
C ALA A 589 -24.09 -5.01 -6.43
N VAL A 590 -22.81 -5.20 -6.08
CA VAL A 590 -21.81 -4.14 -6.00
C VAL A 590 -21.05 -3.99 -7.32
N ALA A 591 -20.81 -5.07 -8.06
CA ALA A 591 -20.07 -5.02 -9.32
C ALA A 591 -20.70 -4.04 -10.34
N ASP A 592 -19.88 -3.35 -11.11
CA ASP A 592 -20.32 -2.47 -12.22
C ASP A 592 -20.17 -3.15 -13.60
N VAL A 593 -19.70 -4.40 -13.62
CA VAL A 593 -19.63 -5.26 -14.79
C VAL A 593 -20.41 -6.56 -14.56
N GLU A 594 -20.87 -7.16 -15.66
CA GLU A 594 -21.48 -8.49 -15.61
C GLU A 594 -20.41 -9.57 -15.41
N VAL A 595 -20.45 -10.26 -14.27
CA VAL A 595 -19.52 -11.36 -13.95
C VAL A 595 -20.02 -12.66 -14.57
N LYS A 596 -19.48 -13.02 -15.75
CA LYS A 596 -19.84 -14.22 -16.53
C LYS A 596 -18.92 -15.43 -16.37
N ALA A 597 -17.71 -15.20 -15.88
CA ALA A 597 -16.70 -16.21 -15.61
C ALA A 597 -15.75 -15.67 -14.54
N SER A 598 -15.05 -16.55 -13.84
CA SER A 598 -14.00 -16.11 -12.89
C SER A 598 -12.81 -15.45 -13.58
N CYS A 599 -12.62 -15.71 -14.88
CA CYS A 599 -11.56 -15.17 -15.71
C CYS A 599 -12.06 -15.08 -17.17
N PHE A 600 -11.88 -13.93 -17.82
CA PHE A 600 -12.27 -13.72 -19.23
C PHE A 600 -11.37 -14.44 -20.22
N CYS A 601 -10.28 -15.05 -19.75
CA CYS A 601 -9.46 -15.91 -20.55
C CYS A 601 -10.18 -17.20 -20.89
N ARG A 602 -11.22 -17.62 -20.15
CA ARG A 602 -12.14 -18.68 -20.57
C ARG A 602 -13.06 -18.16 -21.68
N VAL A 603 -13.09 -18.88 -22.80
CA VAL A 603 -14.02 -18.63 -23.90
C VAL A 603 -14.99 -19.80 -23.96
N ASP A 604 -16.29 -19.54 -23.85
CA ASP A 604 -17.31 -20.58 -24.01
C ASP A 604 -17.37 -21.00 -25.50
N ARG A 605 -16.38 -21.80 -25.93
CA ARG A 605 -16.50 -22.57 -27.16
C ARG A 605 -17.31 -23.80 -26.80
N CYS A 606 -18.55 -23.84 -27.29
CA CYS A 606 -19.31 -25.07 -27.39
C CYS A 606 -18.36 -26.17 -27.90
N PRO A 607 -18.19 -27.30 -27.19
CA PRO A 607 -17.30 -28.35 -27.65
C PRO A 607 -17.75 -28.72 -29.06
N ARG A 608 -16.85 -28.59 -30.05
CA ARG A 608 -17.03 -29.29 -31.31
C ARG A 608 -17.08 -30.75 -30.92
N SER A 609 -18.29 -31.29 -30.88
CA SER A 609 -18.54 -32.72 -30.83
C SER A 609 -17.58 -33.37 -31.82
N VAL A 610 -16.62 -34.11 -31.29
CA VAL A 610 -15.78 -34.99 -32.11
C VAL A 610 -16.74 -36.07 -32.59
N LEU A 611 -17.17 -35.94 -33.85
CA LEU A 611 -17.74 -37.01 -34.65
C LEU A 611 -16.69 -38.07 -34.94
#